data_AF-A0A522MAY8-F1
#
_entry.id   AF-A0A522MAY8-F1
#
_cell.length_a   1.000
_cell.length_b   1.000
_cell.length_c   1.000
_cell.angle_alpha   90.00
_cell.angle_beta   90.00
_cell.angle_gamma   90.00
#
_symmetry.space_group_name_H-M   'P 1'
#
loop_
_entity.id
_entity.type
_entity.pdbx_description
1 polymer ?
#
loop_
_entity_poly.entity_id
_entity_poly.type
_entity_poly.pdbx_seq_one_letter_code
_entity_poly.pdbx_strand_id
1 'polypeptide(L)'
;MTISVPLAESQAQVSDLFPTNGGDQGFGQLELMLLQLIGQLLTKYLSSYGGGSWSGGGTWQPHPQGSSTVPTISSNDAAQAVASDLEQRYGLTPTQAAGVLGNMQQESGMQCNVNQGGRRGAPNGDCSGGAAYGLAQWDGSRKADEIEYARKHGLDPGSLQANIGYMNQELDGPYSKTIRDIKQASTTAEAARVWERDFEQAGTPAMGNRIEYADAFLRKGL
;
A
#
# COMPACT_ATOMS: atom_id res chain seq x y z
N MET A 1 36.28 38.49 24.99
CA MET A 1 37.17 37.33 25.16
C MET A 1 36.28 36.11 25.09
N THR A 2 36.14 35.55 23.90
CA THR A 2 35.23 34.44 23.62
C THR A 2 36.05 33.34 22.98
N ILE A 3 36.02 32.18 23.64
CA ILE A 3 36.77 30.98 23.29
C ILE A 3 36.11 30.35 22.06
N SER A 4 36.83 30.27 20.95
CA SER A 4 36.44 29.48 19.79
C SER A 4 36.77 28.00 20.03
N VAL A 5 35.76 27.13 19.96
CA VAL A 5 35.96 25.69 19.82
C VAL A 5 35.74 25.35 18.35
N PRO A 6 36.68 24.67 17.66
CA PRO A 6 36.45 24.24 16.29
C PRO A 6 35.52 23.02 16.27
N LEU A 7 34.49 23.09 15.43
CA LEU A 7 33.63 21.95 15.12
C LEU A 7 34.41 21.05 14.14
N ALA A 8 34.86 19.89 14.60
CA ALA A 8 35.41 18.87 13.73
C ALA A 8 34.25 18.19 12.97
N GLU A 9 34.10 18.49 11.69
CA GLU A 9 33.23 17.75 10.78
C GLU A 9 33.90 16.40 10.45
N SER A 10 33.41 15.31 11.07
CA SER A 10 33.77 13.97 10.60
C SER A 10 32.89 13.61 9.41
N GLN A 11 33.38 13.84 8.20
CA GLN A 11 32.85 13.17 7.02
C GLN A 11 33.30 11.71 7.08
N ALA A 12 32.39 10.82 7.50
CA ALA A 12 32.61 9.39 7.29
C ALA A 12 32.57 9.12 5.78
N GLN A 13 33.70 8.70 5.23
CA GLN A 13 33.78 8.20 3.86
C GLN A 13 32.96 6.90 3.77
N VAL A 14 32.29 6.69 2.65
CA VAL A 14 31.41 5.52 2.40
C VAL A 14 32.16 4.17 2.51
N SER A 15 33.49 4.19 2.58
CA SER A 15 34.34 3.04 2.89
C SER A 15 34.17 2.48 4.31
N ASP A 16 33.60 3.25 5.24
CA ASP A 16 33.59 2.90 6.67
C ASP A 16 32.34 2.12 7.11
N LEU A 17 31.41 1.82 6.19
CA LEU A 17 30.17 1.08 6.49
C LEU A 17 30.31 -0.44 6.38
N PHE A 18 31.46 -0.98 5.97
CA PHE A 18 31.68 -2.43 5.88
C PHE A 18 33.13 -2.82 6.21
N PRO A 19 33.43 -3.41 7.38
CA PRO A 19 34.76 -3.96 7.63
C PRO A 19 34.98 -5.18 6.72
N THR A 20 35.97 -5.10 5.83
CA THR A 20 36.47 -6.27 5.09
C THR A 20 37.30 -7.11 6.05
N ASN A 21 36.68 -8.15 6.61
CA ASN A 21 37.47 -9.25 7.16
C ASN A 21 38.17 -9.93 5.99
N GLY A 22 39.50 -9.97 6.09
CA GLY A 22 40.40 -10.30 5.00
C GLY A 22 40.17 -11.66 4.34
N GLY A 23 40.62 -11.74 3.09
CA GLY A 23 40.65 -12.94 2.28
C GLY A 23 39.83 -12.78 1.01
N ASP A 24 40.54 -12.76 -0.11
CA ASP A 24 40.10 -13.13 -1.46
C ASP A 24 39.52 -12.04 -2.40
N GLN A 25 40.41 -11.67 -3.34
CA GLN A 25 40.24 -11.51 -4.79
C GLN A 25 39.16 -10.52 -5.31
N GLY A 26 39.64 -9.52 -6.06
CA GLY A 26 38.91 -8.39 -6.61
C GLY A 26 37.56 -8.68 -7.28
N PHE A 27 36.61 -7.79 -7.00
CA PHE A 27 35.32 -7.71 -7.67
C PHE A 27 35.49 -7.51 -9.18
N GLY A 28 34.89 -8.38 -9.97
CA GLY A 28 34.95 -8.34 -11.42
C GLY A 28 34.30 -7.08 -11.98
N GLN A 29 34.81 -6.62 -13.14
CA GLN A 29 34.39 -5.39 -13.82
C GLN A 29 32.86 -5.31 -14.09
N LEU A 30 32.15 -6.44 -14.05
CA LEU A 30 30.70 -6.55 -14.23
C LEU A 30 29.89 -6.12 -12.98
N GLU A 31 30.38 -6.34 -11.76
CA GLU A 31 29.69 -5.90 -10.52
C GLU A 31 29.83 -4.38 -10.30
N LEU A 32 30.96 -3.81 -10.73
CA LEU A 32 31.14 -2.35 -10.77
C LEU A 32 30.19 -1.68 -11.78
N MET A 33 29.89 -2.34 -12.91
CA MET A 33 28.91 -1.83 -13.88
C MET A 33 27.48 -1.93 -13.34
N LEU A 34 27.13 -2.97 -12.59
CA LEU A 34 25.79 -3.11 -11.99
C LEU A 34 25.54 -2.03 -10.91
N LEU A 35 26.57 -1.73 -10.10
CA LEU A 35 26.51 -0.66 -9.09
C LEU A 35 26.47 0.74 -9.71
N GLN A 36 27.15 0.97 -10.84
CA GLN A 36 27.02 2.22 -11.59
C GLN A 36 25.64 2.38 -12.24
N LEU A 37 25.02 1.30 -12.72
CA LEU A 37 23.68 1.34 -13.29
C LEU A 37 22.62 1.67 -12.22
N ILE A 38 22.74 1.10 -11.03
CA ILE A 38 21.86 1.38 -9.89
C ILE A 38 22.00 2.86 -9.46
N GLY A 39 23.22 3.40 -9.43
CA GLY A 39 23.48 4.82 -9.14
C GLY A 39 22.88 5.79 -10.17
N GLN A 40 22.94 5.44 -11.46
CA GLN A 40 22.34 6.24 -12.53
C GLN A 40 20.80 6.19 -12.51
N LEU A 41 20.21 5.05 -12.16
CA LEU A 41 18.76 4.90 -12.01
C LEU A 41 18.22 5.72 -10.82
N LEU A 42 18.93 5.74 -9.69
CA LEU A 42 18.59 6.59 -8.54
C LEU A 42 18.69 8.09 -8.87
N THR A 43 19.70 8.49 -9.64
CA THR A 43 19.90 9.89 -10.04
C THR A 43 18.81 10.36 -11.03
N LYS A 44 18.34 9.49 -11.92
CA LYS A 44 17.24 9.78 -12.85
C LYS A 44 15.88 9.85 -12.13
N TYR A 45 15.71 9.09 -11.05
CA TYR A 45 14.50 9.15 -10.21
C TYR A 45 14.47 10.42 -9.34
N LEU A 46 15.63 10.93 -8.90
CA LEU A 46 15.74 12.18 -8.15
C LEU A 46 15.70 13.44 -9.05
N SER A 47 16.07 13.33 -10.32
CA SER A 47 15.99 14.43 -11.30
C SER A 47 14.56 14.76 -11.78
N SER A 48 13.55 13.94 -11.45
CA SER A 48 12.14 14.23 -11.81
C SER A 48 11.42 15.11 -10.78
N TYR A 49 12.05 15.41 -9.64
CA TYR A 49 11.64 16.50 -8.75
C TYR A 49 12.57 17.68 -8.97
N GLY A 50 12.04 18.73 -9.60
CA GLY A 50 12.79 19.89 -10.06
C GLY A 50 13.68 20.50 -8.98
N GLY A 51 14.95 20.69 -9.34
CA GLY A 51 15.92 21.45 -8.55
C GLY A 51 15.50 22.92 -8.43
N GLY A 52 15.20 23.32 -7.20
CA GLY A 52 15.16 24.72 -6.78
C GLY A 52 16.39 25.03 -5.94
N SER A 53 17.19 25.99 -6.38
CA SER A 53 18.30 26.57 -5.62
C SER A 53 17.77 27.25 -4.34
N TRP A 54 18.22 26.80 -3.16
CA TRP A 54 17.86 27.41 -1.88
C TRP A 54 18.90 28.47 -1.50
N SER A 55 18.46 29.71 -1.39
CA SER A 55 19.19 30.80 -0.74
C SER A 55 18.29 31.44 0.33
N GLY A 56 18.83 31.70 1.52
CA GLY A 56 18.23 32.59 2.52
C GLY A 56 17.35 31.89 3.56
N GLY A 57 17.65 32.16 4.83
CA GLY A 57 16.99 31.61 6.00
C GLY A 57 15.56 32.11 6.21
N GLY A 58 14.70 31.18 6.62
CA GLY A 58 13.37 31.41 7.14
C GLY A 58 13.01 30.24 8.05
N THR A 59 12.42 30.52 9.20
CA THR A 59 11.93 29.54 10.17
C THR A 59 11.06 28.49 9.49
N TRP A 60 11.46 27.22 9.57
CA TRP A 60 10.69 26.08 9.09
C TRP A 60 9.43 25.92 9.93
N GLN A 61 8.29 26.28 9.36
CA GLN A 61 7.00 25.74 9.77
C GLN A 61 6.74 24.50 8.91
N PRO A 62 6.55 23.30 9.49
CA PRO A 62 6.33 22.10 8.70
C PRO A 62 4.99 22.22 7.96
N HIS A 63 5.06 22.25 6.62
CA HIS A 63 3.94 21.92 5.76
C HIS A 63 3.79 20.38 5.73
N PRO A 64 2.58 19.84 5.92
CA PRO A 64 2.37 18.40 5.90
C PRO A 64 2.54 17.86 4.46
N GLN A 65 3.68 17.23 4.19
CA GLN A 65 3.82 16.29 3.09
C GLN A 65 3.15 14.98 3.52
N GLY A 66 2.25 14.46 2.68
CA GLY A 66 1.34 13.35 2.98
C GLY A 66 2.07 12.18 3.61
N SER A 67 1.84 11.99 4.90
CA SER A 67 2.35 10.85 5.64
C SER A 67 1.63 9.60 5.11
N SER A 68 2.36 8.70 4.45
CA SER A 68 1.93 7.31 4.26
C SER A 68 1.95 6.61 5.62
N THR A 69 1.08 7.05 6.53
CA THR A 69 0.90 6.41 7.83
C THR A 69 0.17 5.09 7.62
N VAL A 70 0.72 4.02 8.20
CA VAL A 70 -0.02 2.79 8.49
C VAL A 70 -1.41 3.15 9.04
N PRO A 71 -2.50 2.59 8.51
CA PRO A 71 -3.85 2.95 8.96
C PRO A 71 -4.04 2.59 10.43
N THR A 72 -4.70 3.48 11.18
CA THR A 72 -5.13 3.17 12.53
C THR A 72 -6.40 2.32 12.45
N ILE A 73 -6.33 1.09 12.94
CA ILE A 73 -7.46 0.16 12.90
C ILE A 73 -8.41 0.45 14.06
N SER A 74 -9.64 0.85 13.74
CA SER A 74 -10.68 1.23 14.72
C SER A 74 -11.40 0.02 15.35
N SER A 75 -11.27 -1.18 14.76
CA SER A 75 -11.99 -2.39 15.19
C SER A 75 -11.20 -3.66 14.85
N ASN A 76 -11.33 -4.69 15.68
CA ASN A 76 -10.83 -6.04 15.34
C ASN A 76 -11.75 -6.79 14.36
N ASP A 77 -12.94 -6.26 14.10
CA ASP A 77 -13.82 -6.73 13.03
C ASP A 77 -13.40 -6.11 11.70
N ALA A 78 -13.10 -6.96 10.71
CA ALA A 78 -12.54 -6.54 9.43
C ALA A 78 -13.51 -5.65 8.63
N ALA A 79 -14.81 -5.93 8.66
CA ALA A 79 -15.81 -5.17 7.92
C ALA A 79 -15.94 -3.76 8.52
N GLN A 80 -16.01 -3.67 9.84
CA GLN A 80 -16.06 -2.40 10.56
C GLN A 80 -14.79 -1.57 10.38
N ALA A 81 -13.62 -2.22 10.37
CA ALA A 81 -12.35 -1.53 10.15
C ALA A 81 -12.24 -0.96 8.72
N VAL A 82 -12.59 -1.75 7.69
CA VAL A 82 -12.60 -1.30 6.30
C VAL A 82 -13.62 -0.17 6.10
N ALA A 83 -14.85 -0.35 6.60
CA ALA A 83 -15.89 0.68 6.49
C ALA A 83 -15.44 2.00 7.14
N SER A 84 -14.95 1.93 8.38
CA SER A 84 -14.46 3.11 9.11
C SER A 84 -13.35 3.82 8.34
N ASP A 85 -12.40 3.09 7.77
CA ASP A 85 -11.30 3.67 7.00
C ASP A 85 -11.82 4.35 5.72
N LEU A 86 -12.72 3.68 4.98
CA LEU A 86 -13.31 4.25 3.75
C LEU A 86 -14.11 5.52 4.02
N GLU A 87 -14.91 5.52 5.10
CA GLU A 87 -15.71 6.66 5.52
C GLU A 87 -14.81 7.82 5.99
N GLN A 88 -13.81 7.55 6.82
CA GLN A 88 -12.96 8.59 7.41
C GLN A 88 -11.93 9.15 6.42
N ARG A 89 -11.29 8.29 5.62
CA ARG A 89 -10.22 8.69 4.69
C ARG A 89 -10.77 9.30 3.42
N TYR A 90 -11.82 8.70 2.85
CA TYR A 90 -12.36 9.12 1.57
C TYR A 90 -13.69 9.85 1.66
N GLY A 91 -14.35 9.88 2.82
CA GLY A 91 -15.67 10.49 2.96
C GLY A 91 -16.75 9.71 2.22
N LEU A 92 -16.63 8.38 2.14
CA LEU A 92 -17.71 7.55 1.62
C LEU A 92 -18.88 7.53 2.61
N THR A 93 -20.09 7.33 2.09
CA THR A 93 -21.27 7.07 2.92
C THR A 93 -21.32 5.59 3.34
N PRO A 94 -22.08 5.22 4.39
CA PRO A 94 -22.26 3.82 4.75
C PRO A 94 -22.79 2.95 3.60
N THR A 95 -23.68 3.50 2.76
CA THR A 95 -24.18 2.83 1.55
C THR A 95 -23.06 2.52 0.55
N GLN A 96 -22.12 3.45 0.36
CA GLN A 96 -21.00 3.28 -0.55
C GLN A 96 -19.96 2.30 0.02
N ALA A 97 -19.64 2.42 1.32
CA ALA A 97 -18.77 1.49 2.03
C ALA A 97 -19.33 0.05 2.01
N ALA A 98 -20.63 -0.12 2.24
CA ALA A 98 -21.31 -1.41 2.12
C ALA A 98 -21.11 -2.08 0.74
N GLY A 99 -21.15 -1.29 -0.34
CA GLY A 99 -20.86 -1.79 -1.69
C GLY A 99 -19.45 -2.37 -1.83
N VAL A 100 -18.47 -1.74 -1.20
CA VAL A 100 -17.08 -2.25 -1.13
C VAL A 100 -17.01 -3.53 -0.30
N LEU A 101 -17.62 -3.54 0.89
CA LEU A 101 -17.65 -4.73 1.75
C LEU A 101 -18.31 -5.92 1.06
N GLY A 102 -19.36 -5.70 0.28
CA GLY A 102 -20.00 -6.77 -0.49
C GLY A 102 -19.07 -7.45 -1.49
N ASN A 103 -18.13 -6.71 -2.08
CA ASN A 103 -17.09 -7.27 -2.94
C ASN A 103 -16.06 -8.07 -2.12
N MET A 104 -15.51 -7.48 -1.05
CA MET A 104 -14.52 -8.17 -0.22
C MET A 104 -15.08 -9.44 0.45
N GLN A 105 -16.36 -9.45 0.79
CA GLN A 105 -17.05 -10.65 1.28
C GLN A 105 -17.12 -11.75 0.21
N GLN A 106 -17.30 -11.39 -1.06
CA GLN A 106 -17.25 -12.34 -2.17
C GLN A 106 -15.83 -12.82 -2.45
N GLU A 107 -14.82 -11.95 -2.32
CA GLU A 107 -13.42 -12.32 -2.56
C GLU A 107 -12.86 -13.23 -1.47
N SER A 108 -12.92 -12.79 -0.22
CA SER A 108 -12.15 -13.39 0.89
C SER A 108 -13.03 -13.83 2.06
N GLY A 109 -14.32 -13.52 2.03
CA GLY A 109 -15.17 -13.62 3.21
C GLY A 109 -14.74 -12.71 4.35
N MET A 110 -14.17 -11.54 4.02
CA MET A 110 -13.59 -10.57 4.94
C MET A 110 -12.37 -11.09 5.72
N GLN A 111 -11.61 -12.02 5.14
CA GLN A 111 -10.41 -12.59 5.77
C GLN A 111 -9.13 -12.01 5.15
N CYS A 112 -8.34 -11.30 5.93
CA CYS A 112 -7.07 -10.71 5.46
C CYS A 112 -5.96 -11.73 5.20
N ASN A 113 -6.05 -12.92 5.80
CA ASN A 113 -4.98 -13.93 5.75
C ASN A 113 -5.38 -15.18 4.96
N VAL A 114 -6.20 -15.02 3.92
CA VAL A 114 -6.69 -16.13 3.10
C VAL A 114 -5.95 -16.17 1.76
N ASN A 115 -5.50 -17.37 1.39
CA ASN A 115 -4.98 -17.65 0.05
C ASN A 115 -6.12 -18.15 -0.84
N GLN A 116 -5.98 -17.96 -2.15
CA GLN A 116 -6.88 -18.52 -3.15
C GLN A 116 -7.15 -20.01 -2.88
N GLY A 117 -8.43 -20.40 -2.95
CA GLY A 117 -8.89 -21.73 -2.53
C GLY A 117 -9.22 -21.84 -1.02
N GLY A 118 -9.12 -20.74 -0.26
CA GLY A 118 -9.63 -20.65 1.11
C GLY A 118 -8.66 -21.05 2.21
N ARG A 119 -7.39 -21.34 1.88
CA ARG A 119 -6.39 -21.72 2.89
C ARG A 119 -5.91 -20.50 3.66
N ARG A 120 -6.14 -20.47 4.98
CA ARG A 120 -5.61 -19.40 5.83
C ARG A 120 -4.11 -19.54 6.13
N GLY A 121 -3.42 -18.42 6.29
CA GLY A 121 -2.03 -18.34 6.70
C GLY A 121 -1.24 -17.28 5.94
N ALA A 122 0.09 -17.40 5.96
CA ALA A 122 0.97 -16.57 5.14
C ALA A 122 0.68 -16.75 3.64
N PRO A 123 1.01 -15.74 2.80
CA PRO A 123 0.91 -15.85 1.35
C PRO A 123 1.68 -17.08 0.83
N ASN A 124 1.08 -17.83 -0.09
CA ASN A 124 1.69 -18.99 -0.74
C ASN A 124 1.65 -18.87 -2.27
N GLY A 125 2.38 -19.74 -2.97
CA GLY A 125 2.50 -19.66 -4.43
C GLY A 125 3.34 -18.46 -4.89
N ASP A 126 3.63 -18.41 -6.18
CA ASP A 126 4.33 -17.27 -6.77
C ASP A 126 3.39 -16.07 -6.97
N CYS A 127 3.93 -14.98 -7.53
CA CYS A 127 3.20 -13.76 -7.86
C CYS A 127 3.08 -13.58 -9.38
N SER A 128 3.05 -14.69 -10.14
CA SER A 128 2.88 -14.68 -11.60
C SER A 128 1.42 -14.71 -12.05
N GLY A 129 0.49 -15.02 -11.14
CA GLY A 129 -0.95 -15.11 -11.36
C GLY A 129 -1.51 -16.49 -10.93
N GLY A 130 -2.78 -16.53 -10.55
CA GLY A 130 -3.49 -17.73 -10.12
C GLY A 130 -3.22 -18.16 -8.67
N ALA A 131 -2.64 -17.27 -7.85
CA ALA A 131 -2.34 -17.54 -6.45
C ALA A 131 -2.69 -16.33 -5.57
N ALA A 132 -3.92 -15.85 -5.64
CA ALA A 132 -4.35 -14.63 -4.99
C ALA A 132 -4.29 -14.66 -3.45
N TYR A 133 -4.19 -13.50 -2.80
CA TYR A 133 -4.11 -13.36 -1.34
C TYR A 133 -4.90 -12.16 -0.79
N GLY A 134 -5.33 -12.25 0.46
CA GLY A 134 -5.81 -11.08 1.21
C GLY A 134 -7.27 -10.71 0.98
N LEU A 135 -7.68 -9.58 1.55
CA LEU A 135 -9.06 -9.09 1.61
C LEU A 135 -9.69 -8.93 0.22
N ALA A 136 -8.93 -8.35 -0.71
CA ALA A 136 -9.35 -8.12 -2.09
C ALA A 136 -8.82 -9.18 -3.06
N GLN A 137 -8.31 -10.30 -2.53
CA GLN A 137 -7.73 -11.37 -3.35
C GLN A 137 -6.77 -10.84 -4.43
N TRP A 138 -5.80 -10.01 -4.03
CA TRP A 138 -4.78 -9.50 -4.94
C TRP A 138 -4.02 -10.66 -5.56
N ASP A 139 -3.86 -10.63 -6.88
CA ASP A 139 -3.18 -11.65 -7.66
C ASP A 139 -2.03 -11.05 -8.48
N GLY A 140 -1.13 -11.91 -8.95
CA GLY A 140 0.00 -11.49 -9.78
C GLY A 140 0.86 -10.41 -9.13
N SER A 141 1.15 -9.34 -9.87
CA SER A 141 1.98 -8.23 -9.37
C SER A 141 1.36 -7.49 -8.18
N ARG A 142 0.02 -7.37 -8.11
CA ARG A 142 -0.64 -6.68 -6.99
C ARG A 142 -0.42 -7.41 -5.67
N LYS A 143 -0.36 -8.74 -5.70
CA LYS A 143 0.03 -9.55 -4.53
C LYS A 143 1.47 -9.30 -4.11
N ALA A 144 2.40 -9.22 -5.06
CA ALA A 144 3.79 -8.91 -4.76
C ALA A 144 3.91 -7.52 -4.10
N ASP A 145 3.14 -6.55 -4.60
CA ASP A 145 3.11 -5.19 -4.09
C ASP A 145 2.47 -5.10 -2.69
N GLU A 146 1.44 -5.89 -2.39
CA GLU A 146 0.85 -6.02 -1.05
C GLU A 146 1.87 -6.59 -0.05
N ILE A 147 2.56 -7.66 -0.43
CA ILE A 147 3.60 -8.29 0.41
C ILE A 147 4.74 -7.30 0.67
N GLU A 148 5.13 -6.54 -0.35
CA GLU A 148 6.17 -5.53 -0.23
C GLU A 148 5.73 -4.33 0.62
N TYR A 149 4.46 -3.91 0.53
CA TYR A 149 3.89 -2.91 1.42
C TYR A 149 4.00 -3.34 2.88
N ALA A 150 3.55 -4.57 3.19
CA ALA A 150 3.63 -5.12 4.53
C ALA A 150 5.08 -5.15 5.04
N ARG A 151 6.02 -5.64 4.21
CA ARG A 151 7.45 -5.70 4.54
C ARG A 151 8.03 -4.32 4.83
N LYS A 152 7.76 -3.33 3.97
CA LYS A 152 8.24 -1.94 4.12
C LYS A 152 7.73 -1.28 5.40
N HIS A 153 6.61 -1.74 5.94
CA HIS A 153 5.98 -1.15 7.13
C HIS A 153 6.12 -2.04 8.38
N GLY A 154 6.86 -3.15 8.29
CA GLY A 154 7.08 -4.07 9.41
C GLY A 154 5.80 -4.77 9.87
N LEU A 155 4.88 -5.04 8.94
CA LEU A 155 3.58 -5.66 9.20
C LEU A 155 3.56 -7.12 8.74
N ASP A 156 2.68 -7.92 9.35
CA ASP A 156 2.28 -9.22 8.80
C ASP A 156 1.38 -8.97 7.56
N PRO A 157 1.66 -9.58 6.39
CA PRO A 157 0.85 -9.38 5.19
C PRO A 157 -0.62 -9.78 5.37
N GLY A 158 -0.93 -10.73 6.26
CA GLY A 158 -2.29 -11.13 6.60
C GLY A 158 -2.95 -10.30 7.68
N SER A 159 -2.34 -9.18 8.10
CA SER A 159 -2.94 -8.25 9.07
C SER A 159 -3.91 -7.27 8.41
N LEU A 160 -4.88 -6.80 9.20
CA LEU A 160 -5.80 -5.73 8.78
C LEU A 160 -5.06 -4.46 8.39
N GLN A 161 -4.02 -4.09 9.15
CA GLN A 161 -3.17 -2.93 8.87
C GLN A 161 -2.52 -3.02 7.49
N ALA A 162 -1.95 -4.18 7.15
CA ALA A 162 -1.30 -4.37 5.86
C ALA A 162 -2.30 -4.32 4.71
N ASN A 163 -3.43 -5.04 4.84
CA ASN A 163 -4.44 -5.12 3.79
C ASN A 163 -5.10 -3.76 3.53
N ILE A 164 -5.58 -3.08 4.58
CA ILE A 164 -6.21 -1.74 4.44
C ILE A 164 -5.17 -0.71 3.99
N GLY A 165 -3.94 -0.82 4.50
CA GLY A 165 -2.86 0.09 4.14
C GLY A 165 -2.48 0.01 2.66
N TYR A 166 -2.34 -1.21 2.13
CA TYR A 166 -2.06 -1.44 0.72
C TYR A 166 -3.24 -1.03 -0.17
N MET A 167 -4.47 -1.39 0.21
CA MET A 167 -5.68 -0.91 -0.46
C MET A 167 -5.68 0.62 -0.56
N ASN A 168 -5.35 1.31 0.53
CA ASN A 168 -5.28 2.77 0.54
C ASN A 168 -4.18 3.31 -0.38
N GLN A 169 -3.01 2.67 -0.44
CA GLN A 169 -1.96 3.04 -1.38
C GLN A 169 -2.45 2.95 -2.84
N GLU A 170 -3.22 1.91 -3.18
CA GLU A 170 -3.80 1.75 -4.51
C GLU A 170 -4.87 2.82 -4.79
N LEU A 171 -5.79 3.04 -3.84
CA LEU A 171 -6.89 4.00 -3.96
C LEU A 171 -6.42 5.47 -3.98
N ASP A 172 -5.30 5.80 -3.33
CA ASP A 172 -4.70 7.14 -3.44
C ASP A 172 -3.91 7.34 -4.73
N GLY A 173 -3.49 6.25 -5.38
CA GLY A 173 -2.67 6.27 -6.59
C GLY A 173 -3.40 5.74 -7.82
N PRO A 174 -2.98 4.56 -8.34
CA PRO A 174 -3.44 4.06 -9.64
C PRO A 174 -4.95 3.81 -9.70
N TYR A 175 -5.61 3.54 -8.57
CA TYR A 175 -7.05 3.28 -8.47
C TYR A 175 -7.84 4.47 -7.91
N SER A 176 -7.29 5.68 -7.90
CA SER A 176 -8.01 6.89 -7.45
C SER A 176 -9.31 7.20 -8.19
N LYS A 177 -9.47 6.68 -9.41
CA LYS A 177 -10.74 6.74 -10.14
C LYS A 177 -11.86 6.00 -9.40
N THR A 178 -11.58 4.86 -8.77
CA THR A 178 -12.57 4.06 -8.04
C THR A 178 -13.28 4.91 -6.98
N ILE A 179 -12.53 5.71 -6.21
CA ILE A 179 -13.10 6.60 -5.20
C ILE A 179 -13.95 7.72 -5.82
N ARG A 180 -13.53 8.29 -6.96
CA ARG A 180 -14.32 9.32 -7.64
C ARG A 180 -15.66 8.76 -8.13
N ASP A 181 -15.63 7.57 -8.69
CA ASP A 181 -16.81 6.92 -9.26
C ASP A 181 -17.76 6.40 -8.16
N ILE A 182 -17.23 5.81 -7.08
CA ILE A 182 -18.08 5.24 -6.03
C ILE A 182 -18.84 6.32 -5.27
N LYS A 183 -18.29 7.54 -5.19
CA LYS A 183 -18.97 8.70 -4.62
C LYS A 183 -20.22 9.12 -5.40
N GLN A 184 -20.36 8.69 -6.66
CA GLN A 184 -21.56 8.94 -7.46
C GLN A 184 -22.65 7.86 -7.25
N ALA A 185 -22.32 6.75 -6.60
CA ALA A 185 -23.28 5.69 -6.32
C ALA A 185 -24.24 6.13 -5.20
N SER A 186 -25.54 5.91 -5.42
CA SER A 186 -26.62 6.19 -4.47
C SER A 186 -27.18 4.93 -3.81
N THR A 187 -26.84 3.76 -4.33
CA THR A 187 -27.25 2.45 -3.80
C THR A 187 -26.04 1.56 -3.55
N THR A 188 -26.20 0.61 -2.62
CA THR A 188 -25.26 -0.49 -2.38
C THR A 188 -24.94 -1.24 -3.67
N ALA A 189 -25.95 -1.47 -4.50
CA ALA A 189 -25.82 -2.17 -5.77
C ALA A 189 -25.00 -1.41 -6.82
N GLU A 190 -25.12 -0.08 -6.88
CA GLU A 190 -24.26 0.75 -7.73
C GLU A 190 -22.83 0.79 -7.21
N ALA A 191 -22.66 0.98 -5.90
CA ALA A 191 -21.35 1.01 -5.27
C ALA A 191 -20.59 -0.32 -5.45
N ALA A 192 -21.29 -1.45 -5.27
CA ALA A 192 -20.72 -2.77 -5.50
C ALA A 192 -20.28 -2.98 -6.96
N ARG A 193 -21.07 -2.49 -7.93
CA ARG A 193 -20.71 -2.56 -9.37
C ARG A 193 -19.53 -1.67 -9.72
N VAL A 194 -19.44 -0.49 -9.12
CA VAL A 194 -18.30 0.42 -9.32
C VAL A 194 -17.03 -0.23 -8.80
N TRP A 195 -17.05 -0.76 -7.58
CA TRP A 195 -15.89 -1.42 -6.99
C TRP A 195 -15.45 -2.64 -7.81
N GLU A 196 -16.38 -3.52 -8.18
CA GLU A 196 -16.09 -4.67 -9.04
C GLU A 196 -15.43 -4.24 -10.36
N ARG A 197 -16.04 -3.25 -11.05
CA ARG A 197 -15.59 -2.81 -12.37
C ARG A 197 -14.23 -2.13 -12.31
N ASP A 198 -13.97 -1.30 -11.30
CA ASP A 198 -12.79 -0.45 -11.26
C ASP A 198 -11.62 -1.11 -10.50
N PHE A 199 -11.89 -1.88 -9.43
CA PHE A 199 -10.88 -2.40 -8.51
C PHE A 199 -10.65 -3.92 -8.59
N GLU A 200 -11.70 -4.74 -8.56
CA GLU A 200 -11.57 -6.21 -8.53
C GLU A 200 -11.33 -6.80 -9.93
N GLN A 201 -12.13 -6.38 -10.90
CA GLN A 201 -12.07 -6.82 -12.30
C GLN A 201 -12.10 -8.35 -12.46
N ALA A 202 -12.99 -9.03 -11.72
CA ALA A 202 -13.04 -10.48 -11.70
C ALA A 202 -13.52 -11.05 -13.04
N GLY A 203 -12.94 -12.18 -13.46
CA GLY A 203 -13.32 -12.85 -14.71
C GLY A 203 -14.77 -13.36 -14.73
N THR A 204 -15.30 -13.77 -13.58
CA THR A 204 -16.74 -14.10 -13.40
C THR A 204 -17.24 -13.38 -12.15
N PRO A 205 -17.80 -12.17 -12.29
CA PRO A 205 -18.04 -11.27 -11.16
C PRO A 205 -18.99 -11.77 -10.07
N ALA A 206 -19.93 -12.69 -10.34
CA ALA A 206 -20.94 -13.10 -9.36
C ALA A 206 -21.68 -11.91 -8.68
N MET A 207 -22.01 -10.86 -9.46
CA MET A 207 -22.58 -9.60 -8.94
C MET A 207 -23.82 -9.76 -8.05
N GLY A 208 -24.65 -10.79 -8.26
CA GLY A 208 -25.81 -11.04 -7.41
C GLY A 208 -25.43 -11.21 -5.94
N ASN A 209 -24.40 -12.02 -5.66
CA ASN A 209 -23.90 -12.27 -4.31
C ASN A 209 -23.30 -11.00 -3.71
N ARG A 210 -22.48 -10.27 -4.48
CA ARG A 210 -21.84 -9.02 -4.02
C ARG A 210 -22.86 -8.00 -3.56
N ILE A 211 -23.95 -7.85 -4.32
CA ILE A 211 -25.04 -6.94 -3.98
C ILE A 211 -25.78 -7.44 -2.73
N GLU A 212 -26.08 -8.75 -2.63
CA GLU A 212 -26.73 -9.32 -1.44
C GLU A 212 -25.88 -9.12 -0.17
N TYR A 213 -24.57 -9.32 -0.26
CA TYR A 213 -23.65 -9.06 0.83
C TYR A 213 -23.59 -7.57 1.19
N ALA A 214 -23.54 -6.68 0.21
CA ALA A 214 -23.58 -5.24 0.45
C ALA A 214 -24.85 -4.81 1.19
N ASP A 215 -26.02 -5.29 0.75
CA ASP A 215 -27.30 -5.03 1.42
C ASP A 215 -27.34 -5.61 2.83
N ALA A 216 -26.72 -6.77 3.03
CA ALA A 216 -26.62 -7.42 4.34
C ALA A 216 -25.75 -6.62 5.32
N PHE A 217 -24.60 -6.10 4.89
CA PHE A 217 -23.78 -5.23 5.72
C PHE A 217 -24.53 -3.95 6.09
N LEU A 218 -25.06 -3.22 5.10
CA LEU A 218 -25.76 -1.97 5.37
C LEU A 218 -26.92 -2.15 6.37
N ARG A 219 -27.73 -3.21 6.20
CA ARG A 219 -28.84 -3.55 7.11
C ARG A 219 -28.39 -3.88 8.53
N LYS A 220 -27.17 -4.39 8.73
CA LYS A 220 -26.60 -4.69 10.04
C LYS A 220 -25.93 -3.47 10.71
N GLY A 221 -25.86 -2.33 10.02
CA GLY A 221 -25.10 -1.16 10.47
C GLY A 221 -23.62 -1.23 10.06
N LEU A 222 -23.36 -1.90 8.93
CA LEU A 222 -22.09 -2.44 8.44
C LEU A 222 -21.59 -3.64 9.26
#